data_AF-A0A2G9TN03-F1
#
_entry.id   AF-A0A2G9TN03-F1
#
_cell.length_a   1.000
_cell.length_b   1.000
_cell.length_c   1.000
_cell.angle_alpha   90.00
_cell.angle_beta   90.00
_cell.angle_gamma   90.00
#
_symmetry.space_group_name_H-M   'P 1'
#
loop_
_entity.id
_entity.type
_entity.pdbx_description
1 polymer ?
#
loop_
_entity_poly.entity_id
_entity_poly.type
_entity_poly.pdbx_seq_one_letter_code
_entity_poly.pdbx_strand_id
1 'polypeptide(L)'
;YVEAKELEIELLGFLSNNKFAEAYECAFKARELLVSLPEERRLKAASLPVSIRRFTDFSVLKRCVAHGAGVLERQKKYAIAISWQRFLLKTPELKPFCMSQRGALWDRLSLNLDAHLKEREEALQEIREGLEDDAVADKDKLMLQDRALKISNRDFLERIVLTEPVKDFLLCCPRPGLLAVLRRVVMDYRNCRSGFPDLTVWNTVAKTVAVVEVKGPGDRLSTKQRLWLDFFMRHEIRAEVCHVV
;
A
#
# COMPACT_ATOMS: atom_id res chain seq x y z
N TYR A 1 -7.79 2.03 -25.00
CA TYR A 1 -8.25 2.68 -23.75
C TYR A 1 -9.77 2.60 -23.57
N VAL A 2 -10.59 3.15 -24.47
CA VAL A 2 -12.06 3.11 -24.36
C VAL A 2 -12.58 1.69 -24.20
N GLU A 3 -12.19 0.79 -25.10
CA GLU A 3 -12.50 -0.64 -25.03
C GLU A 3 -12.08 -1.28 -23.68
N ALA A 4 -10.87 -1.01 -23.21
CA ALA A 4 -10.41 -1.50 -21.90
C ALA A 4 -11.27 -0.97 -20.73
N LYS A 5 -11.73 0.29 -20.83
CA LYS A 5 -12.58 0.92 -19.82
C LYS A 5 -14.01 0.38 -19.84
N GLU A 6 -14.57 0.11 -21.01
CA GLU A 6 -15.85 -0.58 -21.16
C GLU A 6 -15.76 -1.96 -20.52
N LEU A 7 -14.70 -2.72 -20.82
CA LEU A 7 -14.44 -4.02 -20.21
C LEU A 7 -14.27 -3.92 -18.68
N GLU A 8 -13.62 -2.88 -18.16
CA GLU A 8 -13.54 -2.63 -16.71
C GLU A 8 -14.90 -2.30 -16.10
N ILE A 9 -15.75 -1.52 -16.78
CA ILE A 9 -17.10 -1.20 -16.31
C ILE A 9 -17.97 -2.45 -16.28
N GLU A 10 -17.95 -3.26 -17.34
CA GLU A 10 -18.64 -4.55 -17.39
C GLU A 10 -18.16 -5.48 -16.28
N LEU A 11 -16.84 -5.62 -16.13
CA LEU A 11 -16.24 -6.42 -15.07
C LEU A 11 -16.71 -5.95 -13.69
N LEU A 12 -16.65 -4.64 -13.41
CA LEU A 12 -17.11 -4.07 -12.14
C LEU A 12 -18.63 -4.27 -11.95
N GLY A 13 -19.40 -4.22 -13.03
CA GLY A 13 -20.83 -4.56 -13.05
C GLY A 13 -21.09 -6.03 -12.72
N PHE A 14 -20.33 -6.97 -13.29
CA PHE A 14 -20.45 -8.38 -12.94
C PHE A 14 -20.01 -8.65 -11.51
N LEU A 15 -18.95 -7.98 -11.05
CA LEU A 15 -18.47 -8.06 -9.67
C LEU A 15 -19.48 -7.50 -8.68
N SER A 16 -20.17 -6.40 -9.00
CA SER A 16 -21.24 -5.86 -8.15
C SER A 16 -22.48 -6.75 -8.12
N ASN A 17 -22.68 -7.58 -9.15
CA ASN A 17 -23.80 -8.54 -9.27
C ASN A 17 -23.44 -10.01 -8.96
N ASN A 18 -22.22 -10.31 -8.47
CA ASN A 18 -21.74 -11.67 -8.15
C ASN A 18 -21.74 -12.66 -9.32
N LYS A 19 -21.70 -12.13 -10.52
CA LYS A 19 -21.60 -12.91 -11.75
C LYS A 19 -20.14 -13.30 -11.97
N PHE A 20 -19.64 -14.24 -11.16
CA PHE A 20 -18.19 -14.56 -11.11
C PHE A 20 -17.70 -15.33 -12.32
N ALA A 21 -18.55 -16.10 -12.98
CA ALA A 21 -18.20 -16.74 -14.24
C ALA A 21 -17.98 -15.66 -15.30
N GLU A 22 -18.92 -14.72 -15.42
CA GLU A 22 -18.88 -13.62 -16.37
C GLU A 22 -17.76 -12.62 -16.05
N ALA A 23 -17.53 -12.32 -14.78
CA ALA A 23 -16.39 -11.50 -14.33
C ALA A 23 -15.05 -12.17 -14.66
N TYR A 24 -14.96 -13.51 -14.54
CA TYR A 24 -13.77 -14.25 -14.96
C TYR A 24 -13.58 -14.13 -16.47
N GLU A 25 -14.62 -14.33 -17.28
CA GLU A 25 -14.54 -14.19 -18.73
C GLU A 25 -14.10 -12.77 -19.15
N CYS A 26 -14.63 -11.71 -18.52
CA CYS A 26 -14.18 -10.35 -18.77
C CYS A 26 -12.72 -10.13 -18.40
N ALA A 27 -12.28 -10.63 -17.24
CA ALA A 27 -10.89 -10.50 -16.82
C ALA A 27 -9.94 -11.35 -17.69
N PHE A 28 -10.39 -12.51 -18.18
CA PHE A 28 -9.64 -13.35 -19.10
C PHE A 28 -9.46 -12.64 -20.45
N LYS A 29 -10.54 -12.09 -21.03
CA LYS A 29 -10.47 -11.22 -22.21
C LYS A 29 -9.52 -10.03 -21.99
N ALA A 30 -9.55 -9.43 -20.80
CA ALA A 30 -8.64 -8.33 -20.48
C ALA A 30 -7.16 -8.76 -20.47
N ARG A 31 -6.89 -10.00 -20.02
CA ARG A 31 -5.55 -10.58 -20.05
C ARG A 31 -5.08 -10.86 -21.48
N GLU A 32 -5.94 -11.43 -22.32
CA GLU A 32 -5.65 -11.69 -23.74
C GLU A 32 -5.35 -10.37 -24.48
N LEU A 33 -6.20 -9.36 -24.29
CA LEU A 33 -5.97 -8.02 -24.85
C LEU A 33 -4.65 -7.43 -24.34
N LEU A 34 -4.33 -7.57 -23.05
CA LEU A 34 -3.10 -7.05 -22.48
C LEU A 34 -1.85 -7.65 -23.14
N VAL A 35 -1.89 -8.94 -23.47
CA VAL A 35 -0.79 -9.65 -24.15
C VAL A 35 -0.74 -9.33 -25.65
N SER A 36 -1.89 -9.12 -26.29
CA SER A 36 -1.96 -8.83 -27.73
C SER A 36 -1.59 -7.40 -28.11
N LEU A 37 -1.49 -6.48 -27.14
CA LEU A 37 -1.15 -5.08 -27.44
C LEU A 37 0.28 -4.95 -27.99
N PRO A 38 0.51 -4.15 -29.05
CA PRO A 38 1.84 -3.96 -29.63
C PRO A 38 2.87 -3.45 -28.62
N GLU A 39 4.09 -3.98 -28.72
CA GLU A 39 5.20 -3.57 -27.86
C GLU A 39 5.46 -2.06 -27.93
N GLU A 40 5.43 -1.46 -29.11
CA GLU A 40 5.62 -0.01 -29.28
C GLU A 40 4.60 0.80 -28.46
N ARG A 41 3.34 0.35 -28.42
CA ARG A 41 2.28 0.99 -27.63
C ARG A 41 2.55 0.86 -26.13
N ARG A 42 3.07 -0.29 -25.70
CA ARG A 42 3.44 -0.54 -24.31
C ARG A 42 4.61 0.33 -23.87
N LEU A 43 5.67 0.41 -24.68
CA LEU A 43 6.81 1.26 -24.42
C LEU A 43 6.38 2.73 -24.31
N LYS A 44 5.49 3.17 -25.21
CA LYS A 44 4.88 4.50 -25.15
C LYS A 44 4.01 4.72 -23.91
N ALA A 45 3.32 3.70 -23.40
CA ALA A 45 2.52 3.79 -22.17
C ALA A 45 3.39 3.74 -20.90
N ALA A 46 4.47 2.97 -20.91
CA ALA A 46 5.40 2.85 -19.79
C ALA A 46 6.26 4.11 -19.64
N SER A 47 6.55 4.80 -20.74
CA SER A 47 7.19 6.12 -20.73
C SER A 47 6.29 7.22 -20.14
N LEU A 48 5.00 6.96 -19.91
CA LEU A 48 4.11 7.90 -19.21
C LEU A 48 4.41 7.96 -17.70
N PRO A 49 4.03 9.07 -17.03
CA PRO A 49 4.17 9.21 -15.58
C PRO A 49 3.32 8.21 -14.77
N VAL A 50 3.82 7.76 -13.59
CA VAL A 50 3.15 6.78 -12.70
C VAL A 50 1.69 7.15 -12.38
N SER A 51 1.41 8.43 -12.14
CA SER A 51 0.07 8.93 -11.83
C SER A 51 -0.90 8.86 -13.02
N ILE A 52 -0.40 8.95 -14.25
CA ILE A 52 -1.19 8.93 -15.50
C ILE A 52 -1.21 7.54 -16.12
N ARG A 53 -0.23 6.69 -15.81
CA ARG A 53 -0.25 5.28 -16.18
C ARG A 53 -1.59 4.66 -15.82
N ARG A 54 -2.20 5.04 -14.69
CA ARG A 54 -3.54 4.57 -14.29
C ARG A 54 -4.67 4.80 -15.34
N PHE A 55 -4.47 5.71 -16.30
CA PHE A 55 -5.34 6.07 -17.41
C PHE A 55 -4.86 5.52 -18.77
N THR A 56 -3.99 4.50 -18.77
CA THR A 56 -3.68 3.72 -19.98
C THR A 56 -4.54 2.47 -20.03
N ASP A 57 -4.73 1.93 -21.23
CA ASP A 57 -5.31 0.60 -21.38
C ASP A 57 -4.49 -0.44 -20.60
N PHE A 58 -3.16 -0.37 -20.63
CA PHE A 58 -2.32 -1.27 -19.83
C PHE A 58 -2.68 -1.27 -18.34
N SER A 59 -2.87 -0.12 -17.70
CA SER A 59 -3.24 -0.09 -16.28
C SER A 59 -4.68 -0.49 -16.02
N VAL A 60 -5.60 -0.19 -16.94
CA VAL A 60 -6.99 -0.62 -16.85
C VAL A 60 -7.07 -2.14 -16.98
N LEU A 61 -6.50 -2.71 -18.05
CA LEU A 61 -6.45 -4.14 -18.29
C LEU A 61 -5.72 -4.87 -17.16
N LYS A 62 -4.58 -4.35 -16.69
CA LYS A 62 -3.87 -4.88 -15.51
C LYS A 62 -4.77 -4.91 -14.27
N ARG A 63 -5.57 -3.85 -14.00
CA ARG A 63 -6.53 -3.86 -12.88
C ARG A 63 -7.61 -4.92 -13.10
N CYS A 64 -8.11 -5.09 -14.33
CA CYS A 64 -9.04 -6.16 -14.67
C CYS A 64 -8.42 -7.54 -14.40
N VAL A 65 -7.16 -7.77 -14.77
CA VAL A 65 -6.42 -9.00 -14.47
C VAL A 65 -6.26 -9.18 -12.96
N ALA A 66 -5.93 -8.14 -12.21
CA ALA A 66 -5.85 -8.22 -10.74
C ALA A 66 -7.21 -8.57 -10.11
N HIS A 67 -8.30 -8.00 -10.62
CA HIS A 67 -9.66 -8.39 -10.23
C HIS A 67 -9.97 -9.85 -10.58
N GLY A 68 -9.56 -10.33 -11.76
CA GLY A 68 -9.73 -11.72 -12.17
C GLY A 68 -8.93 -12.71 -11.32
N ALA A 69 -7.72 -12.36 -10.88
CA ALA A 69 -7.00 -13.13 -9.87
C ALA A 69 -7.83 -13.25 -8.58
N GLY A 70 -8.44 -12.14 -8.13
CA GLY A 70 -9.38 -12.16 -7.01
C GLY A 70 -10.65 -12.98 -7.26
N VAL A 71 -11.16 -13.04 -8.50
CA VAL A 71 -12.29 -13.90 -8.88
C VAL A 71 -11.91 -15.39 -8.81
N LEU A 72 -10.72 -15.74 -9.29
CA LEU A 72 -10.22 -17.11 -9.24
C LEU A 72 -10.03 -17.61 -7.81
N GLU A 73 -9.54 -16.74 -6.93
CA GLU A 73 -9.47 -17.02 -5.49
C GLU A 73 -10.88 -17.32 -4.93
N ARG A 74 -11.91 -16.56 -5.31
CA ARG A 74 -13.31 -16.81 -4.89
C ARG A 74 -13.85 -18.15 -5.37
N GLN A 75 -13.38 -18.63 -6.52
CA GLN A 75 -13.76 -19.92 -7.08
C GLN A 75 -12.89 -21.09 -6.57
N LYS A 76 -11.98 -20.87 -5.60
CA LYS A 76 -11.02 -21.87 -5.10
C LYS A 76 -10.04 -22.39 -6.15
N LYS A 77 -9.82 -21.62 -7.22
CA LYS A 77 -8.90 -21.94 -8.31
C LYS A 77 -7.53 -21.33 -8.02
N TYR A 78 -6.91 -21.71 -6.90
CA TYR A 78 -5.70 -21.05 -6.39
C TYR A 78 -4.48 -21.22 -7.29
N ALA A 79 -4.28 -22.39 -7.89
CA ALA A 79 -3.21 -22.61 -8.86
C ALA A 79 -3.30 -21.60 -10.03
N ILE A 80 -4.52 -21.33 -10.50
CA ILE A 80 -4.75 -20.36 -11.58
C ILE A 80 -4.56 -18.94 -11.06
N ALA A 81 -5.06 -18.61 -9.87
CA ALA A 81 -4.86 -17.29 -9.26
C ALA A 81 -3.38 -16.94 -9.08
N ILE A 82 -2.56 -17.89 -8.62
CA ILE A 82 -1.11 -17.76 -8.48
C ILE A 82 -0.46 -17.50 -9.84
N SER A 83 -0.87 -18.22 -10.89
CA SER A 83 -0.34 -17.96 -12.24
C SER A 83 -0.66 -16.55 -12.74
N TRP A 84 -1.84 -16.00 -12.37
CA TRP A 84 -2.20 -14.62 -12.70
C TRP A 84 -1.42 -13.59 -11.86
N GLN A 85 -1.16 -13.88 -10.60
CA GLN A 85 -0.34 -13.03 -9.72
C GLN A 85 1.11 -13.00 -10.19
N ARG A 86 1.67 -14.15 -10.54
CA ARG A 86 3.00 -14.27 -11.16
C ARG A 86 3.04 -13.52 -12.48
N PHE A 87 2.04 -13.67 -13.33
CA PHE A 87 1.96 -12.86 -14.55
C PHE A 87 2.02 -11.35 -14.23
N LEU A 88 1.28 -10.86 -13.23
CA LEU A 88 1.32 -9.44 -12.84
C LEU A 88 2.65 -8.98 -12.23
N LEU A 89 3.34 -9.86 -11.50
CA LEU A 89 4.56 -9.54 -10.74
C LEU A 89 5.84 -9.75 -11.54
N LYS A 90 5.89 -10.86 -12.29
CA LYS A 90 7.08 -11.44 -12.94
C LYS A 90 7.19 -11.10 -14.41
N THR A 91 6.13 -10.63 -15.07
CA THR A 91 6.22 -10.06 -16.42
C THR A 91 6.85 -8.67 -16.31
N PRO A 92 8.15 -8.48 -16.67
CA PRO A 92 8.85 -7.23 -16.43
C PRO A 92 8.17 -6.04 -17.13
N GLU A 93 7.53 -6.33 -18.26
CA GLU A 93 6.78 -5.40 -19.07
C GLU A 93 5.59 -4.76 -18.34
N LEU A 94 5.07 -5.40 -17.28
CA LEU A 94 3.95 -4.92 -16.46
C LEU A 94 4.39 -4.16 -15.21
N LYS A 95 5.66 -4.26 -14.79
CA LYS A 95 6.19 -3.56 -13.61
C LYS A 95 5.86 -2.06 -13.59
N PRO A 96 5.96 -1.32 -14.73
CA PRO A 96 5.61 0.10 -14.76
C PRO A 96 4.16 0.42 -14.36
N PHE A 97 3.22 -0.54 -14.48
CA PHE A 97 1.78 -0.35 -14.26
C PHE A 97 1.29 -0.93 -12.93
N CYS A 98 2.17 -1.54 -12.12
CA CYS A 98 1.79 -2.18 -10.85
C CYS A 98 2.46 -1.64 -9.60
N MET A 99 3.34 -0.63 -9.72
CA MET A 99 4.20 -0.11 -8.64
C MET A 99 3.51 0.02 -7.26
N SER A 100 2.43 0.80 -7.14
CA SER A 100 1.76 1.04 -5.84
C SER A 100 1.04 -0.16 -5.24
N GLN A 101 0.92 -1.26 -5.99
CA GLN A 101 0.26 -2.49 -5.56
C GLN A 101 1.26 -3.64 -5.43
N ARG A 102 2.55 -3.44 -5.72
CA ARG A 102 3.54 -4.53 -5.71
C ARG A 102 3.65 -5.17 -4.34
N GLY A 103 3.70 -4.37 -3.26
CA GLY A 103 3.67 -4.90 -1.90
C GLY A 103 2.46 -5.80 -1.63
N ALA A 104 1.27 -5.33 -1.98
CA ALA A 104 0.03 -6.12 -1.84
C ALA A 104 0.01 -7.36 -2.75
N LEU A 105 0.57 -7.29 -3.95
CA LEU A 105 0.64 -8.41 -4.88
C LEU A 105 1.63 -9.48 -4.40
N TRP A 106 2.83 -9.10 -3.96
CA TRP A 106 3.82 -10.00 -3.38
C TRP A 106 3.31 -10.67 -2.12
N ASP A 107 2.66 -9.90 -1.25
CA ASP A 107 2.03 -10.43 -0.05
C ASP A 107 0.92 -11.45 -0.40
N ARG A 108 0.11 -11.16 -1.42
CA ARG A 108 -0.97 -12.05 -1.84
C ARG A 108 -0.45 -13.32 -2.52
N LEU A 109 0.57 -13.21 -3.35
CA LEU A 109 1.22 -14.35 -4.02
C LEU A 109 1.82 -15.31 -3.00
N SER A 110 2.67 -14.79 -2.12
CA SER A 110 3.32 -15.58 -1.08
C SER A 110 2.30 -16.22 -0.13
N LEU A 111 1.16 -15.57 0.12
CA LEU A 111 0.05 -16.16 0.85
C LEU A 111 -0.56 -17.36 0.14
N ASN A 112 -0.87 -17.23 -1.14
CA ASN A 112 -1.57 -18.30 -1.86
C ASN A 112 -0.72 -19.57 -1.95
N LEU A 113 0.59 -19.43 -2.14
CA LEU A 113 1.54 -20.55 -2.20
C LEU A 113 1.60 -21.32 -0.88
N ASP A 114 1.87 -20.61 0.21
CA ASP A 114 1.98 -21.23 1.53
C ASP A 114 0.64 -21.83 1.98
N ALA A 115 -0.44 -21.03 1.90
CA ALA A 115 -1.70 -21.39 2.56
C ALA A 115 -2.53 -22.41 1.77
N HIS A 116 -2.64 -22.23 0.45
CA HIS A 116 -3.57 -22.99 -0.39
C HIS A 116 -2.90 -24.14 -1.12
N LEU A 117 -1.64 -23.98 -1.56
CA LEU A 117 -0.92 -25.03 -2.28
C LEU A 117 0.01 -25.86 -1.39
N LYS A 118 0.34 -25.40 -0.18
CA LYS A 118 1.30 -26.05 0.73
C LYS A 118 2.75 -26.04 0.23
N GLU A 119 3.08 -25.05 -0.59
CA GLU A 119 4.40 -24.87 -1.20
C GLU A 119 5.21 -23.83 -0.42
N ARG A 120 5.79 -24.27 0.69
CA ARG A 120 6.46 -23.38 1.66
C ARG A 120 7.76 -22.77 1.13
N GLU A 121 8.62 -23.59 0.55
CA GLU A 121 9.89 -23.14 -0.02
C GLU A 121 9.67 -22.14 -1.15
N GLU A 122 8.66 -22.40 -1.97
CA GLU A 122 8.26 -21.52 -3.06
C GLU A 122 7.75 -20.18 -2.52
N ALA A 123 6.95 -20.18 -1.46
CA ALA A 123 6.49 -18.95 -0.83
C ALA A 123 7.65 -18.11 -0.25
N LEU A 124 8.65 -18.73 0.41
CA LEU A 124 9.85 -18.05 0.90
C LEU A 124 10.68 -17.44 -0.22
N GLN A 125 10.76 -18.14 -1.35
CA GLN A 125 11.45 -17.62 -2.53
C GLN A 125 10.78 -16.36 -3.06
N GLU A 126 9.44 -16.37 -3.22
CA GLU A 126 8.70 -15.19 -3.67
C GLU A 126 8.84 -14.00 -2.70
N ILE A 127 8.95 -14.26 -1.39
CA ILE A 127 9.14 -13.20 -0.39
C ILE A 127 10.52 -12.55 -0.51
N ARG A 128 11.58 -13.34 -0.67
CA ARG A 128 12.94 -12.80 -0.89
C ARG A 128 12.96 -11.87 -2.10
N GLU A 129 12.38 -12.32 -3.21
CA GLU A 129 12.26 -11.48 -4.40
C GLU A 129 11.41 -10.23 -4.15
N GLY A 130 10.34 -10.31 -3.36
CA GLY A 130 9.54 -9.16 -2.97
C GLY A 130 10.27 -8.16 -2.05
N LEU A 131 11.22 -8.62 -1.22
CA LEU A 131 12.07 -7.76 -0.39
C LEU A 131 13.13 -7.03 -1.21
N GLU A 132 13.68 -7.72 -2.22
CA GLU A 132 14.60 -7.17 -3.22
C GLU A 132 13.90 -6.22 -4.21
N ASP A 133 12.57 -6.30 -4.30
CA ASP A 133 11.78 -5.45 -5.18
C ASP A 133 11.80 -3.98 -4.72
N ASP A 134 12.48 -3.17 -5.51
CA ASP A 134 12.62 -1.72 -5.35
C ASP A 134 11.29 -0.95 -5.35
N ALA A 135 10.20 -1.53 -5.88
CA ALA A 135 8.90 -0.89 -5.93
C ALA A 135 7.95 -1.29 -4.78
N VAL A 136 8.41 -2.06 -3.79
CA VAL A 136 7.68 -2.36 -2.55
C VAL A 136 8.01 -1.30 -1.48
N ALA A 137 6.99 -0.70 -0.86
CA ALA A 137 7.19 0.34 0.16
C ALA A 137 7.75 -0.25 1.46
N ASP A 138 8.47 0.52 2.29
CA ASP A 138 9.10 0.00 3.53
C ASP A 138 8.09 -0.65 4.50
N LYS A 139 6.88 -0.08 4.58
CA LYS A 139 5.77 -0.69 5.32
C LYS A 139 5.47 -2.09 4.77
N ASP A 140 5.41 -2.22 3.45
CA ASP A 140 5.10 -3.47 2.78
C ASP A 140 6.31 -4.44 2.81
N LYS A 141 7.55 -3.94 2.79
CA LYS A 141 8.76 -4.75 2.99
C LYS A 141 8.83 -5.30 4.41
N LEU A 142 8.46 -4.50 5.42
CA LEU A 142 8.27 -5.00 6.77
C LEU A 142 7.21 -6.10 6.80
N MET A 143 6.07 -5.90 6.10
CA MET A 143 5.04 -6.94 6.00
C MET A 143 5.55 -8.23 5.34
N LEU A 144 6.38 -8.12 4.31
CA LEU A 144 6.97 -9.27 3.63
C LEU A 144 7.99 -9.99 4.51
N GLN A 145 8.88 -9.27 5.17
CA GLN A 145 9.85 -9.82 6.12
C GLN A 145 9.14 -10.58 7.26
N ASP A 146 8.05 -10.01 7.77
CA ASP A 146 7.23 -10.64 8.79
C ASP A 146 6.62 -11.96 8.30
N ARG A 147 6.26 -12.05 7.02
CA ARG A 147 5.78 -13.29 6.42
C ARG A 147 6.88 -14.33 6.28
N ALA A 148 8.06 -13.93 5.83
CA ALA A 148 9.20 -14.82 5.66
C ALA A 148 9.60 -15.48 6.98
N LEU A 149 9.70 -14.69 8.06
CA LEU A 149 9.99 -15.20 9.40
C LEU A 149 8.99 -16.27 9.89
N LYS A 150 7.76 -16.32 9.35
CA LYS A 150 6.75 -17.33 9.70
C LYS A 150 6.97 -18.65 8.99
N ILE A 151 7.23 -18.57 7.70
CA ILE A 151 7.33 -19.77 6.89
C ILE A 151 8.61 -20.54 7.26
N SER A 152 9.69 -19.82 7.60
CA SER A 152 11.02 -20.39 7.89
C SER A 152 11.27 -20.84 9.34
N ASN A 153 10.24 -20.90 10.20
CA ASN A 153 10.42 -21.15 11.64
C ASN A 153 11.47 -20.22 12.32
N ARG A 154 11.56 -18.95 11.87
CA ARG A 154 12.49 -17.89 12.34
C ARG A 154 13.95 -17.98 11.87
N ASP A 155 14.27 -18.87 10.94
CA ASP A 155 15.60 -18.96 10.33
C ASP A 155 15.80 -17.98 9.14
N PHE A 156 14.99 -16.91 9.07
CA PHE A 156 15.12 -15.88 8.03
C PHE A 156 16.14 -14.80 8.43
N LEU A 157 17.30 -14.78 7.76
CA LEU A 157 18.48 -14.03 8.17
C LEU A 157 18.48 -12.53 7.80
N GLU A 158 17.55 -12.07 6.95
CA GLU A 158 17.44 -10.65 6.59
C GLU A 158 16.41 -9.94 7.47
N ARG A 159 16.90 -9.18 8.46
CA ARG A 159 16.06 -8.28 9.26
C ARG A 159 16.21 -6.84 8.78
N ILE A 160 15.16 -6.26 8.20
CA ILE A 160 15.04 -4.81 8.02
C ILE A 160 14.83 -4.21 9.41
N VAL A 161 15.79 -3.38 9.85
CA VAL A 161 15.65 -2.56 11.05
C VAL A 161 15.08 -1.22 10.62
N LEU A 162 13.79 -1.00 10.88
CA LEU A 162 13.28 0.37 10.97
C LEU A 162 13.94 0.98 12.21
N THR A 163 14.67 2.06 12.03
CA THR A 163 15.65 2.64 12.96
C THR A 163 15.15 2.83 14.40
N GLU A 164 16.08 3.10 15.32
CA GLU A 164 15.94 3.11 16.79
C GLU A 164 15.21 4.29 17.53
N PRO A 165 14.51 5.30 16.96
CA PRO A 165 14.17 6.52 17.72
C PRO A 165 12.95 6.44 18.66
N VAL A 166 12.32 5.28 18.87
CA VAL A 166 11.05 5.17 19.63
C VAL A 166 11.23 5.32 21.15
N LYS A 167 12.35 4.81 21.72
CA LYS A 167 12.55 4.78 23.18
C LYS A 167 12.69 6.18 23.77
N ASP A 168 13.46 7.02 23.09
CA ASP A 168 13.75 8.37 23.53
C ASP A 168 12.52 9.26 23.45
N PHE A 169 11.68 9.05 22.45
CA PHE A 169 10.40 9.73 22.30
C PHE A 169 9.46 9.48 23.49
N LEU A 170 9.35 8.22 23.95
CA LEU A 170 8.43 7.86 25.04
C LEU A 170 8.85 8.40 26.39
N LEU A 171 10.15 8.65 26.59
CA LEU A 171 10.62 9.29 27.82
C LEU A 171 10.14 10.74 27.93
N CYS A 172 9.69 11.34 26.85
CA CYS A 172 9.43 12.76 26.76
C CYS A 172 7.97 13.12 26.52
N CYS A 173 7.18 12.17 26.01
CA CYS A 173 5.77 12.40 25.69
C CYS A 173 4.86 12.25 26.93
N PRO A 174 4.11 13.30 27.35
CA PRO A 174 3.17 13.21 28.44
C PRO A 174 2.14 12.12 28.17
N ARG A 175 1.92 11.32 29.21
CA ARG A 175 1.02 10.18 29.11
C ARG A 175 -0.40 10.62 28.77
N PRO A 176 -1.04 11.62 29.43
CA PRO A 176 -2.39 12.06 29.07
C PRO A 176 -2.53 12.57 27.62
N GLY A 177 -1.46 13.15 27.07
CA GLY A 177 -1.43 13.70 25.72
C GLY A 177 -1.31 12.66 24.62
N LEU A 178 -0.36 11.73 24.72
CA LEU A 178 -0.25 10.63 23.78
C LEU A 178 -1.56 9.84 23.73
N LEU A 179 -2.17 9.66 24.92
CA LEU A 179 -3.46 9.00 25.07
C LEU A 179 -4.60 9.70 24.31
N ALA A 180 -4.48 10.99 24.09
CA ALA A 180 -5.44 11.75 23.33
C ALA A 180 -5.20 11.60 21.82
N VAL A 181 -3.98 11.80 21.36
CA VAL A 181 -3.64 11.88 19.92
C VAL A 181 -4.06 10.62 19.20
N LEU A 182 -3.77 9.52 19.87
CA LEU A 182 -4.24 8.22 19.51
C LEU A 182 -5.77 8.16 19.52
N ARG A 183 -6.46 8.66 20.55
CA ARG A 183 -7.94 8.82 20.58
C ARG A 183 -8.53 9.60 19.40
N ARG A 184 -7.74 10.33 18.58
CA ARG A 184 -8.25 11.18 17.49
C ARG A 184 -7.98 10.68 16.06
N VAL A 185 -6.76 10.26 15.69
CA VAL A 185 -6.48 9.65 14.36
C VAL A 185 -7.45 8.50 14.16
N VAL A 186 -7.65 7.79 15.27
CA VAL A 186 -8.50 6.62 15.40
C VAL A 186 -9.97 6.97 15.22
N MET A 187 -10.47 8.07 15.79
CA MET A 187 -11.91 8.33 15.76
C MET A 187 -12.43 8.88 14.41
N ASP A 188 -11.56 9.24 13.44
CA ASP A 188 -12.00 9.74 12.13
C ASP A 188 -10.91 9.69 11.02
N TYR A 189 -10.36 8.54 10.61
CA TYR A 189 -9.21 8.46 9.67
C TYR A 189 -9.44 9.16 8.31
N ARG A 190 -10.57 9.02 7.62
CA ARG A 190 -10.77 9.74 6.33
C ARG A 190 -10.59 11.25 6.51
N ASN A 191 -10.93 11.75 7.70
CA ASN A 191 -10.76 13.14 8.05
C ASN A 191 -9.58 13.45 8.98
N CYS A 192 -8.87 12.47 9.53
CA CYS A 192 -7.79 12.59 10.52
C CYS A 192 -6.52 11.83 10.16
N ARG A 193 -6.52 11.02 9.08
CA ARG A 193 -5.34 10.47 8.38
C ARG A 193 -4.46 11.53 7.78
N SER A 194 -5.01 12.74 7.72
CA SER A 194 -4.44 13.91 7.12
C SER A 194 -4.55 15.04 8.14
N GLY A 195 -3.47 15.79 8.31
CA GLY A 195 -3.44 16.94 9.20
C GLY A 195 -2.95 16.67 10.61
N PHE A 196 -2.36 15.49 10.87
CA PHE A 196 -1.52 15.27 12.04
C PHE A 196 -0.29 16.20 11.95
N PRO A 197 0.18 16.82 13.05
CA PRO A 197 1.30 17.75 13.04
C PRO A 197 2.60 17.12 12.57
N ASP A 198 3.38 17.92 11.87
CA ASP A 198 4.52 17.46 11.11
C ASP A 198 5.60 16.86 12.01
N LEU A 199 5.91 17.58 13.08
CA LEU A 199 6.97 17.19 13.97
C LEU A 199 6.42 16.68 15.26
N THR A 200 7.05 15.62 15.72
CA THR A 200 7.01 15.19 17.10
C THR A 200 8.44 15.32 17.60
N VAL A 201 8.75 16.43 18.26
CA VAL A 201 10.09 16.68 18.80
C VAL A 201 10.11 16.32 20.26
N TRP A 202 11.24 15.80 20.71
CA TRP A 202 11.43 15.50 22.11
C TRP A 202 12.83 15.85 22.58
N ASN A 203 12.92 16.29 23.83
CA ASN A 203 14.18 16.51 24.51
C ASN A 203 14.34 15.46 25.61
N THR A 204 15.26 14.52 25.41
CA THR A 204 15.50 13.40 26.33
C THR A 204 16.03 13.82 27.69
N VAL A 205 16.68 14.98 27.77
CA VAL A 205 17.20 15.55 29.03
C VAL A 205 16.08 16.26 29.78
N ALA A 206 15.31 17.11 29.09
CA ALA A 206 14.22 17.87 29.67
C ALA A 206 12.90 17.08 29.81
N LYS A 207 12.81 15.88 29.25
CA LYS A 207 11.62 15.01 29.26
C LYS A 207 10.37 15.72 28.73
N THR A 208 10.53 16.45 27.64
CA THR A 208 9.43 17.22 27.02
C THR A 208 9.22 16.80 25.58
N VAL A 209 7.95 16.74 25.18
CA VAL A 209 7.53 16.61 23.78
C VAL A 209 6.85 17.91 23.37
N ALA A 210 7.02 18.25 22.11
CA ALA A 210 6.08 19.13 21.43
C ALA A 210 5.66 18.45 20.14
N VAL A 211 4.40 18.60 19.81
CA VAL A 211 4.06 18.57 18.39
C VAL A 211 4.15 19.98 17.87
N VAL A 212 4.78 20.10 16.73
CA VAL A 212 4.91 21.38 16.09
C VAL A 212 4.26 21.21 14.74
N GLU A 213 3.13 21.86 14.58
CA GLU A 213 2.61 22.14 13.26
C GLU A 213 3.33 23.40 12.84
N VAL A 214 4.37 23.22 12.05
CA VAL A 214 5.17 24.35 11.61
C VAL A 214 4.32 25.12 10.59
N LYS A 215 4.20 26.46 10.75
CA LYS A 215 3.49 27.34 9.81
C LYS A 215 4.39 28.47 9.34
N GLY A 216 4.48 28.68 8.05
CA GLY A 216 5.20 29.82 7.50
C GLY A 216 4.43 31.15 7.59
N PRO A 217 4.97 32.24 7.01
CA PRO A 217 4.32 33.55 6.96
C PRO A 217 2.98 33.47 6.21
N GLY A 218 1.89 33.91 6.85
CA GLY A 218 0.54 33.95 6.25
C GLY A 218 -0.17 32.60 6.14
N ASP A 219 0.48 31.49 6.47
CA ASP A 219 -0.04 30.13 6.32
C ASP A 219 -1.11 29.81 7.37
N ARG A 220 -2.25 29.31 6.92
CA ARG A 220 -3.40 29.08 7.78
C ARG A 220 -3.60 27.60 8.01
N LEU A 221 -3.91 27.26 9.25
CA LEU A 221 -4.22 25.91 9.64
C LEU A 221 -5.50 25.40 8.94
N SER A 222 -5.40 24.24 8.29
CA SER A 222 -6.59 23.56 7.75
C SER A 222 -7.58 23.23 8.86
N THR A 223 -8.85 23.01 8.53
CA THR A 223 -9.82 22.58 9.54
C THR A 223 -9.34 21.33 10.27
N LYS A 224 -8.76 20.36 9.56
CA LYS A 224 -8.21 19.14 10.15
C LYS A 224 -7.01 19.41 11.07
N GLN A 225 -6.10 20.31 10.68
CA GLN A 225 -4.92 20.70 11.48
C GLN A 225 -5.29 21.57 12.68
N ARG A 226 -6.20 22.54 12.54
CA ARG A 226 -6.73 23.31 13.67
C ARG A 226 -7.34 22.38 14.68
N LEU A 227 -8.17 21.46 14.21
CA LEU A 227 -8.77 20.44 15.05
C LEU A 227 -7.68 19.54 15.66
N TRP A 228 -6.57 19.27 14.98
CA TRP A 228 -5.43 18.53 15.54
C TRP A 228 -4.68 19.33 16.61
N LEU A 229 -4.25 20.56 16.35
CA LEU A 229 -3.54 21.41 17.31
C LEU A 229 -4.37 21.76 18.54
N ASP A 230 -5.63 22.18 18.34
CA ASP A 230 -6.59 22.38 19.43
C ASP A 230 -6.70 21.11 20.27
N PHE A 231 -6.73 19.96 19.61
CA PHE A 231 -6.77 18.69 20.28
C PHE A 231 -5.49 18.39 21.09
N PHE A 232 -4.29 18.67 20.57
CA PHE A 232 -3.04 18.51 21.31
C PHE A 232 -2.97 19.45 22.51
N MET A 233 -3.35 20.72 22.35
CA MET A 233 -3.36 21.72 23.43
C MET A 233 -4.30 21.35 24.57
N ARG A 234 -5.51 20.84 24.26
CA ARG A 234 -6.48 20.36 25.27
C ARG A 234 -5.98 19.19 26.12
N HIS A 235 -4.93 18.51 25.67
CA HIS A 235 -4.38 17.33 26.33
C HIS A 235 -2.92 17.54 26.74
N GLU A 236 -2.54 18.78 27.02
CA GLU A 236 -1.27 19.11 27.66
C GLU A 236 -0.04 18.69 26.84
N ILE A 237 -0.20 18.51 25.52
CA ILE A 237 0.93 18.45 24.60
C ILE A 237 1.13 19.86 24.06
N ARG A 238 2.35 20.37 24.24
CA ARG A 238 2.78 21.60 23.61
C ARG A 238 2.57 21.45 22.10
N ALA A 239 1.57 22.15 21.61
CA ALA A 239 1.18 22.19 20.22
C ALA A 239 1.46 23.60 19.76
N GLU A 240 2.56 23.78 19.05
CA GLU A 240 2.93 25.10 18.59
C GLU A 240 2.67 25.24 17.12
N VAL A 241 2.14 26.42 16.82
CA VAL A 241 2.29 27.01 15.52
C VAL A 241 3.62 27.73 15.56
N CYS A 242 4.66 27.04 15.10
CA CYS A 242 5.93 27.72 14.90
C CYS A 242 5.77 28.62 13.67
N HIS A 243 5.59 29.92 13.90
CA HIS A 243 5.59 30.94 12.86
C HIS A 243 7.02 31.26 12.48
N VAL A 244 7.43 30.75 11.33
CA VAL A 244 8.66 31.18 10.69
C VAL A 244 8.33 32.47 9.94
N VAL A 245 9.07 33.57 10.16
CA VAL A 245 8.86 34.90 9.54
C VAL A 245 9.81 35.18 8.39
#